data_AF-A0A7S2K8F4-F1
#
_entry.id   AF-A0A7S2K8F4-F1
#
_cell.length_a   1.000
_cell.length_b   1.000
_cell.length_c   1.000
_cell.angle_alpha   90.00
_cell.angle_beta   90.00
_cell.angle_gamma   90.00
#
_symmetry.space_group_name_H-M   'P 1'
#
loop_
_entity.id
_entity.type
_entity.pdbx_description
1 polymer ?
#
loop_
_entity_poly.entity_id
_entity_poly.type
_entity_poly.pdbx_seq_one_letter_code
_entity_poly.pdbx_strand_id
1 'polypeptide(L)'
;TMTRSCTTFVLQKGPEMKGLVPAAKLTEASDMNQALARLLRQIQELAVSSEAMLAKAKQAKLRVQRRVAAREKARQDQEAFRRYDKDGDGFLSRSEVQAYSKGEFGFPVPKRAMERIWQNLVAEGTKGVAVKALQQLRVHVGIAREVARDDQRKLVTAEKLRVIEKIRQGLHEKLRELNAVADEALQEVARLEQQVTAAKAKGLLPPQMAQLADESDMRIKDAADHVGFFRARMAGLSDGVEERFQDAVRVFIKEQAKPLYAHLGRMEVRLTRTRTISARFRQAAVKRKAAELERLKTAAGRLIRHNKRLRSLSDDDI
;
A
#
# COMPACT_ATOMS: atom_id res chain seq x y z
N THR A 1 54.23 -5.10 -0.96
CA THR A 1 55.15 -6.09 -1.57
C THR A 1 56.44 -5.37 -1.91
N MET A 2 57.56 -5.99 -1.59
CA MET A 2 58.91 -5.41 -1.69
C MET A 2 59.18 -4.69 -3.02
N THR A 3 58.63 -5.20 -4.13
CA THR A 3 58.70 -4.59 -5.47
C THR A 3 58.05 -3.21 -5.58
N ARG A 4 56.88 -2.98 -4.97
CA ARG A 4 56.25 -1.64 -4.94
C ARG A 4 57.10 -0.65 -4.15
N SER A 5 57.67 -1.09 -3.03
CA SER A 5 58.58 -0.26 -2.22
C SER A 5 59.85 0.09 -3.01
N CYS A 6 60.41 -0.83 -3.79
CA CYS A 6 61.53 -0.55 -4.70
C CYS A 6 61.15 0.45 -5.80
N THR A 7 59.98 0.30 -6.43
CA THR A 7 59.50 1.27 -7.44
C THR A 7 59.29 2.66 -6.84
N THR A 8 58.66 2.75 -5.66
CA THR A 8 58.46 4.03 -4.96
C THR A 8 59.78 4.67 -4.56
N PHE A 9 60.74 3.88 -4.08
CA PHE A 9 62.08 4.38 -3.74
C PHE A 9 62.81 4.92 -4.97
N VAL A 10 62.80 4.22 -6.11
CA VAL A 10 63.44 4.68 -7.34
C VAL A 10 62.75 5.92 -7.92
N LEU A 11 61.42 6.03 -7.79
CA LEU A 11 60.69 7.24 -8.21
C LEU A 11 61.00 8.45 -7.30
N GLN A 12 61.09 8.25 -5.99
CA GLN A 12 61.36 9.32 -5.02
C GLN A 12 62.83 9.77 -5.02
N LYS A 13 63.77 8.83 -5.07
CA LYS A 13 65.22 9.10 -5.02
C LYS A 13 65.86 9.21 -6.40
N GLY A 14 65.13 8.89 -7.47
CA GLY A 14 65.58 9.01 -8.86
C GLY A 14 66.12 10.40 -9.24
N PRO A 15 65.45 11.51 -8.87
CA PRO A 15 65.95 12.86 -9.14
C PRO A 15 67.26 13.17 -8.40
N GLU A 16 67.37 12.76 -7.14
CA GLU A 16 68.57 12.95 -6.32
C GLU A 16 69.75 12.14 -6.89
N MET A 17 69.52 10.90 -7.32
CA MET A 17 70.55 10.05 -7.95
C MET A 17 71.02 10.60 -9.30
N LYS A 18 70.14 11.27 -10.07
CA LYS A 18 70.52 11.93 -11.33
C LYS A 18 71.39 13.17 -11.10
N GLY A 19 71.25 13.85 -9.96
CA GLY A 19 72.04 15.03 -9.60
C GLY A 19 73.47 14.75 -9.16
N LEU A 20 73.80 13.50 -8.81
CA LEU A 20 75.12 13.10 -8.32
C LEU A 20 76.10 12.70 -9.44
N VAL A 21 75.67 12.64 -10.70
CA VAL A 21 76.53 12.32 -11.84
C VAL A 21 77.29 13.58 -12.28
N PRO A 22 78.63 13.65 -12.12
CA PRO A 22 79.39 14.84 -12.48
C PRO A 22 79.30 15.11 -13.99
N ALA A 23 78.96 16.35 -14.36
CA ALA A 23 78.76 16.80 -15.73
C ALA A 23 80.00 16.67 -16.66
N ALA A 24 81.13 16.20 -16.16
CA ALA A 24 82.41 16.16 -16.87
C ALA A 24 82.64 14.93 -17.77
N LYS A 25 81.76 13.91 -17.74
CA LYS A 25 81.87 12.72 -18.59
C LYS A 25 80.54 12.34 -19.25
N LEU A 26 80.18 13.05 -20.31
CA LEU A 26 78.92 12.83 -21.05
C LEU A 26 78.75 11.40 -21.61
N THR A 27 79.84 10.68 -21.88
CA THR A 27 79.77 9.30 -22.40
C THR A 27 79.35 8.28 -21.34
N GLU A 28 79.88 8.36 -20.12
CA GLU A 28 79.52 7.45 -19.00
C GLU A 28 78.08 7.69 -18.48
N ALA A 29 77.55 8.91 -18.61
CA ALA A 29 76.20 9.26 -18.19
C ALA A 29 75.10 8.61 -19.06
N SER A 30 75.37 8.39 -20.36
CA SER A 30 74.45 7.71 -21.27
C SER A 30 74.28 6.24 -20.89
N ASP A 31 75.39 5.55 -20.60
CA ASP A 31 75.39 4.13 -20.25
C ASP A 31 74.70 3.86 -18.91
N MET A 32 74.87 4.74 -17.92
CA MET A 32 74.14 4.66 -16.65
C MET A 32 72.62 4.85 -16.81
N ASN A 33 72.19 5.79 -17.66
CA ASN A 33 70.77 5.98 -17.95
C ASN A 33 70.16 4.76 -18.66
N GLN A 34 70.90 4.14 -19.59
CA GLN A 34 70.48 2.89 -20.21
C GLN A 34 70.41 1.74 -19.20
N ALA A 35 71.39 1.61 -18.30
CA ALA A 35 71.39 0.60 -17.24
C ALA A 35 70.19 0.78 -16.29
N LEU A 36 69.89 2.02 -15.87
CA LEU A 36 68.74 2.34 -15.03
C LEU A 36 67.41 2.01 -15.75
N ALA A 37 67.29 2.33 -17.03
CA ALA A 37 66.11 1.99 -17.83
C ALA A 37 65.91 0.47 -17.95
N ARG A 38 66.99 -0.30 -18.12
CA ARG A 38 66.95 -1.78 -18.12
C ARG A 38 66.52 -2.32 -16.77
N LEU A 39 67.07 -1.81 -15.67
CA LEU A 39 66.68 -2.20 -14.31
C LEU A 39 65.20 -1.89 -14.02
N LEU A 40 64.71 -0.72 -14.41
CA LEU A 40 63.30 -0.36 -14.27
C LEU A 40 62.37 -1.30 -15.06
N ARG A 41 62.76 -1.64 -16.29
CA ARG A 41 62.03 -2.62 -17.12
C ARG A 41 62.01 -4.00 -16.46
N GLN A 42 63.16 -4.48 -15.96
CA GLN A 42 63.25 -5.76 -15.24
C GLN A 42 62.40 -5.75 -13.96
N ILE A 43 62.40 -4.67 -13.19
CA ILE A 43 61.55 -4.53 -11.99
C ILE A 43 60.07 -4.61 -12.37
N GLN A 44 59.67 -3.95 -13.47
CA GLN A 44 58.29 -4.01 -13.95
C GLN A 44 57.90 -5.40 -14.46
N GLU A 45 58.77 -6.07 -15.22
CA GLU A 45 58.57 -7.46 -15.68
C GLU A 45 58.47 -8.44 -14.49
N LEU A 46 59.34 -8.31 -13.48
CA LEU A 46 59.28 -9.10 -12.26
C LEU A 46 58.01 -8.81 -11.46
N ALA A 47 57.55 -7.56 -11.40
CA ALA A 47 56.30 -7.20 -10.74
C ALA A 47 55.10 -7.87 -11.44
N VAL A 48 54.98 -7.73 -12.77
CA VAL A 48 53.91 -8.36 -13.57
C VAL A 48 53.95 -9.88 -13.44
N SER A 49 55.14 -10.49 -13.54
CA SER A 49 55.33 -11.93 -13.36
C SER A 49 54.92 -12.39 -11.95
N SER A 50 55.30 -11.65 -10.91
CA SER A 50 54.92 -11.96 -9.52
C SER A 50 53.42 -11.87 -9.28
N GLU A 51 52.74 -10.86 -9.85
CA GLU A 51 51.29 -10.72 -9.75
C GLU A 51 50.57 -11.85 -10.50
N ALA A 52 51.05 -12.23 -11.69
CA ALA A 52 50.54 -13.38 -12.43
C ALA A 52 50.72 -14.70 -11.65
N MET A 53 51.86 -14.91 -11.01
CA MET A 53 52.12 -16.09 -10.17
C MET A 53 51.24 -16.11 -8.93
N LEU A 54 51.03 -14.96 -8.26
CA LEU A 54 50.10 -14.85 -7.14
C LEU A 54 48.65 -15.12 -7.57
N ALA A 55 48.23 -14.66 -8.75
CA ALA A 55 46.91 -14.94 -9.29
C ALA A 55 46.73 -16.45 -9.58
N LYS A 56 47.72 -17.10 -10.21
CA LYS A 56 47.72 -18.55 -10.43
C LYS A 56 47.69 -19.33 -9.11
N ALA A 57 48.48 -18.93 -8.12
CA ALA A 57 48.50 -19.54 -6.78
C ALA A 57 47.13 -19.41 -6.07
N LYS A 58 46.50 -18.23 -6.14
CA LYS A 58 45.14 -18.01 -5.62
C LYS A 58 44.11 -18.90 -6.32
N GLN A 59 44.15 -19.01 -7.65
CA GLN A 59 43.27 -19.89 -8.41
C GLN A 59 43.49 -21.37 -8.06
N ALA A 60 44.74 -21.80 -7.92
CA ALA A 60 45.08 -23.17 -7.49
C ALA A 60 44.55 -23.47 -6.08
N LYS A 61 44.75 -22.54 -5.12
CA LYS A 61 44.19 -22.63 -3.77
C LYS A 61 42.67 -22.78 -3.80
N LEU A 62 41.97 -21.94 -4.56
CA LEU A 62 40.50 -22.01 -4.70
C LEU A 62 40.05 -23.35 -5.31
N ARG A 63 40.77 -23.88 -6.31
CA ARG A 63 40.46 -25.20 -6.90
C ARG A 63 40.62 -26.32 -5.89
N VAL A 64 41.69 -26.31 -5.10
CA VAL A 64 41.92 -27.31 -4.04
C VAL A 64 40.84 -27.20 -2.97
N GLN A 65 40.54 -26.00 -2.48
CA GLN A 65 39.48 -25.78 -1.50
C GLN A 65 38.11 -26.27 -2.00
N ARG A 66 37.76 -26.00 -3.26
CA ARG A 66 36.53 -26.52 -3.88
C ARG A 66 36.52 -28.05 -3.96
N ARG A 67 37.63 -28.69 -4.30
CA ARG A 67 37.75 -30.17 -4.33
C ARG A 67 37.63 -30.79 -2.95
N VAL A 68 38.26 -30.20 -1.93
CA VAL A 68 38.13 -30.66 -0.54
C VAL A 68 36.68 -30.54 -0.07
N ALA A 69 36.04 -29.39 -0.29
CA ALA A 69 34.64 -29.20 0.07
C ALA A 69 33.69 -30.16 -0.68
N ALA A 70 33.96 -30.45 -1.96
CA ALA A 70 33.18 -31.42 -2.74
C ALA A 70 33.33 -32.86 -2.21
N ARG A 71 34.53 -33.24 -1.78
CA ARG A 71 34.79 -34.57 -1.18
C ARG A 71 34.11 -34.73 0.17
N GLU A 72 34.17 -33.72 1.03
CA GLU A 72 33.46 -33.74 2.32
C GLU A 72 31.95 -33.86 2.13
N LYS A 73 31.37 -33.09 1.19
CA LYS A 73 29.94 -33.22 0.84
C LYS A 73 29.61 -34.61 0.29
N ALA A 74 30.43 -35.14 -0.61
CA ALA A 74 30.22 -36.50 -1.12
C ALA A 74 30.29 -37.55 -0.01
N ARG A 75 31.17 -37.38 0.99
CA ARG A 75 31.25 -38.27 2.16
C ARG A 75 29.99 -38.17 3.01
N GLN A 76 29.54 -36.95 3.32
CA GLN A 76 28.29 -36.72 4.07
C GLN A 76 27.08 -37.31 3.34
N ASP A 77 27.02 -37.15 2.02
CA ASP A 77 25.95 -37.69 1.18
C ASP A 77 25.98 -39.23 1.19
N GLN A 78 27.16 -39.82 1.14
CA GLN A 78 27.33 -41.28 1.21
C GLN A 78 27.01 -41.84 2.60
N GLU A 79 27.39 -41.13 3.67
CA GLU A 79 27.03 -41.48 5.04
C GLU A 79 25.52 -41.38 5.25
N ALA A 80 24.88 -40.32 4.76
CA ALA A 80 23.43 -40.18 4.80
C ALA A 80 22.77 -41.31 4.01
N PHE A 81 23.24 -41.61 2.79
CA PHE A 81 22.70 -42.70 1.97
C PHE A 81 22.73 -44.05 2.70
N ARG A 82 23.88 -44.41 3.28
CA ARG A 82 24.07 -45.66 4.03
C ARG A 82 23.17 -45.79 5.26
N ARG A 83 22.70 -44.68 5.85
CA ARG A 83 21.76 -44.74 6.99
C ARG A 83 20.37 -45.20 6.57
N TYR A 84 19.98 -44.97 5.31
CA TYR A 84 18.63 -45.24 4.81
C TYR A 84 18.55 -46.40 3.82
N ASP A 85 19.68 -46.80 3.23
CA ASP A 85 19.87 -48.04 2.46
C ASP A 85 19.96 -49.24 3.42
N LYS A 86 18.83 -49.90 3.67
CA LYS A 86 18.71 -50.98 4.66
C LYS A 86 19.12 -52.33 4.10
N ASP A 87 18.92 -52.54 2.80
CA ASP A 87 19.28 -53.79 2.12
C ASP A 87 20.75 -53.76 1.63
N GLY A 88 21.39 -52.59 1.62
CA GLY A 88 22.80 -52.43 1.29
C GLY A 88 23.08 -52.66 -0.20
N ASP A 89 22.05 -52.55 -1.05
CA ASP A 89 22.16 -52.82 -2.48
C ASP A 89 22.78 -51.63 -3.26
N GLY A 90 22.96 -50.49 -2.59
CA GLY A 90 23.50 -49.26 -3.17
C GLY A 90 22.46 -48.41 -3.90
N PHE A 91 21.18 -48.74 -3.78
CA PHE A 91 20.03 -48.05 -4.36
C PHE A 91 18.95 -47.81 -3.29
N LEU A 92 18.30 -46.64 -3.31
CA LEU A 92 17.16 -46.41 -2.42
C LEU A 92 15.86 -46.85 -3.09
N SER A 93 15.19 -47.82 -2.47
CA SER A 93 13.82 -48.25 -2.81
C SER A 93 12.79 -47.16 -2.50
N ARG A 94 11.55 -47.28 -3.00
CA ARG A 94 10.47 -46.29 -2.75
C ARG A 94 10.21 -46.07 -1.26
N SER A 95 10.21 -47.15 -0.48
CA SER A 95 10.04 -47.12 0.97
C SER A 95 11.18 -46.39 1.68
N GLU A 96 12.41 -46.59 1.23
CA GLU A 96 13.59 -45.95 1.81
C GLU A 96 13.68 -44.48 1.42
N VAL A 97 13.30 -44.11 0.19
CA VAL A 97 13.15 -42.70 -0.21
C VAL A 97 12.08 -42.01 0.65
N GLN A 98 10.99 -42.70 0.97
CA GLN A 98 9.95 -42.16 1.86
C GLN A 98 10.45 -42.00 3.29
N ALA A 99 11.22 -42.96 3.81
CA ALA A 99 11.88 -42.89 5.12
C ALA A 99 12.93 -41.78 5.16
N TYR A 100 13.75 -41.64 4.12
CA TYR A 100 14.74 -40.59 3.93
C TYR A 100 14.10 -39.20 3.96
N SER A 101 13.03 -39.01 3.17
CA SER A 101 12.32 -37.73 3.14
C SER A 101 11.69 -37.38 4.49
N LYS A 102 11.16 -38.38 5.20
CA LYS A 102 10.58 -38.17 6.53
C LYS A 102 11.66 -37.89 7.60
N GLY A 103 12.79 -38.59 7.54
CA GLY A 103 13.89 -38.46 8.50
C GLY A 103 14.66 -37.16 8.35
N GLU A 104 15.07 -36.81 7.13
CA GLU A 104 15.89 -35.62 6.88
C GLU A 104 15.07 -34.33 6.79
N PHE A 105 13.87 -34.39 6.19
CA PHE A 105 13.08 -33.19 5.88
C PHE A 105 11.76 -33.09 6.65
N GLY A 106 11.41 -34.09 7.47
CA GLY A 106 10.13 -34.13 8.17
C GLY A 106 8.91 -34.16 7.23
N PHE A 107 9.10 -34.51 5.95
CA PHE A 107 8.08 -34.38 4.92
C PHE A 107 7.72 -35.75 4.33
N PRO A 108 6.47 -36.23 4.49
CA PRO A 108 6.01 -37.43 3.81
C PRO A 108 5.70 -37.09 2.34
N VAL A 109 6.46 -37.67 1.41
CA VAL A 109 6.27 -37.43 -0.03
C VAL A 109 4.92 -38.02 -0.48
N PRO A 110 4.03 -37.22 -1.10
CA PRO A 110 2.76 -37.74 -1.62
C PRO A 110 2.99 -38.69 -2.80
N LYS A 111 2.13 -39.69 -2.98
CA LYS A 111 2.26 -40.74 -4.01
C LYS A 111 2.50 -40.18 -5.42
N ARG A 112 1.77 -39.13 -5.79
CA ARG A 112 1.92 -38.43 -7.09
C ARG A 112 3.31 -37.82 -7.29
N ALA A 113 3.92 -37.27 -6.23
CA ALA A 113 5.28 -36.73 -6.30
C ALA A 113 6.31 -37.86 -6.32
N MET A 114 6.06 -38.96 -5.61
CA MET A 114 6.90 -40.15 -5.64
C MET A 114 7.00 -40.76 -7.04
N GLU A 115 5.89 -40.84 -7.78
CA GLU A 115 5.87 -41.32 -9.17
C GLU A 115 6.72 -40.43 -10.09
N ARG A 116 6.63 -39.09 -9.94
CA ARG A 116 7.44 -38.14 -10.72
C ARG A 116 8.93 -38.21 -10.37
N ILE A 117 9.24 -38.41 -9.08
CA ILE A 117 10.61 -38.67 -8.62
C ILE A 117 11.12 -39.94 -9.29
N TRP A 118 10.33 -41.00 -9.29
CA TRP A 118 10.70 -42.29 -9.87
C TRP A 118 10.92 -42.20 -11.39
N GLN A 119 10.00 -41.55 -12.12
CA GLN A 119 10.11 -41.37 -13.56
C GLN A 119 11.35 -40.59 -14.00
N ASN A 120 11.81 -39.63 -13.19
CA ASN A 120 12.95 -38.78 -13.55
C ASN A 120 14.31 -39.31 -13.08
N LEU A 121 14.34 -40.02 -11.94
CA LEU A 121 15.60 -40.42 -11.28
C LEU A 121 15.98 -41.87 -11.51
N VAL A 122 15.01 -42.73 -11.80
CA VAL A 122 15.24 -44.17 -11.96
C VAL A 122 15.31 -44.46 -13.45
N ALA A 123 16.50 -44.84 -13.92
CA ALA A 123 16.68 -45.28 -15.30
C ALA A 123 15.90 -46.58 -15.54
N GLU A 124 15.39 -46.76 -16.75
CA GLU A 124 14.66 -47.98 -17.13
C GLU A 124 15.51 -49.22 -16.83
N GLY A 125 14.99 -50.12 -16.00
CA GLY A 125 15.67 -51.35 -15.57
C GLY A 125 16.43 -51.29 -14.25
N THR A 126 16.57 -50.10 -13.63
CA THR A 126 17.15 -49.98 -12.27
C THR A 126 16.07 -50.11 -11.18
N LYS A 127 16.43 -50.73 -10.04
CA LYS A 127 15.49 -50.98 -8.93
C LYS A 127 15.29 -49.80 -7.98
N GLY A 128 16.15 -48.78 -8.03
CA GLY A 128 16.06 -47.63 -7.12
C GLY A 128 16.95 -46.45 -7.49
N VAL A 129 17.02 -45.47 -6.60
CA VAL A 129 17.79 -44.24 -6.79
C VAL A 129 19.24 -44.45 -6.36
N ALA A 130 20.18 -44.30 -7.29
CA ALA A 130 21.61 -44.43 -7.00
C ALA A 130 22.16 -43.29 -6.15
N VAL A 131 23.25 -43.53 -5.41
CA VAL A 131 23.96 -42.52 -4.59
C VAL A 131 24.27 -41.24 -5.37
N LYS A 132 24.69 -41.36 -6.63
CA LYS A 132 25.03 -40.21 -7.49
C LYS A 132 23.82 -39.31 -7.78
N ALA A 133 22.62 -39.87 -7.75
CA ALA A 133 21.36 -39.16 -7.96
C ALA A 133 20.74 -38.62 -6.67
N LEU A 134 21.38 -38.82 -5.50
CA LEU A 134 20.87 -38.35 -4.20
C LEU A 134 20.66 -36.83 -4.18
N GLN A 135 21.55 -36.06 -4.81
CA GLN A 135 21.39 -34.61 -4.89
C GLN A 135 20.16 -34.22 -5.72
N GLN A 136 19.89 -34.92 -6.82
CA GLN A 136 18.69 -34.69 -7.63
C GLN A 136 17.44 -35.12 -6.86
N LEU A 137 17.50 -36.22 -6.11
CA LEU A 137 16.42 -36.64 -5.20
C LEU A 137 16.09 -35.55 -4.18
N ARG A 138 17.08 -34.95 -3.53
CA ARG A 138 16.88 -33.81 -2.61
C ARG A 138 16.18 -32.64 -3.29
N VAL A 139 16.57 -32.31 -4.53
CA VAL A 139 15.92 -31.26 -5.32
C VAL A 139 14.45 -31.59 -5.57
N HIS A 140 14.14 -32.81 -6.01
CA HIS A 140 12.75 -33.20 -6.27
C HIS A 140 11.90 -33.27 -5.00
N VAL A 141 12.45 -33.75 -3.88
CA VAL A 141 11.78 -33.70 -2.57
C VAL A 141 11.53 -32.25 -2.15
N GLY A 142 12.50 -31.36 -2.36
CA GLY A 142 12.36 -29.93 -2.14
C GLY A 142 11.22 -29.30 -2.96
N ILE A 143 11.14 -29.63 -4.25
CA ILE A 143 10.05 -29.20 -5.14
C ILE A 143 8.70 -29.74 -4.62
N ALA A 144 8.61 -31.03 -4.29
CA ALA A 144 7.39 -31.63 -3.76
C ALA A 144 6.91 -30.94 -2.47
N ARG A 145 7.85 -30.57 -1.60
CA ARG A 145 7.57 -29.83 -0.36
C ARG A 145 7.02 -28.44 -0.65
N GLU A 146 7.60 -27.70 -1.58
CA GLU A 146 7.08 -26.38 -1.95
C GLU A 146 5.74 -26.46 -2.66
N VAL A 147 5.52 -27.45 -3.53
CA VAL A 147 4.19 -27.67 -4.13
C VAL A 147 3.13 -27.91 -3.05
N ALA A 148 3.42 -28.74 -2.05
CA ALA A 148 2.48 -28.99 -0.95
C ALA A 148 2.20 -27.73 -0.11
N ARG A 149 3.23 -26.91 0.16
CA ARG A 149 3.06 -25.61 0.84
C ARG A 149 2.25 -24.63 0.00
N ASP A 150 2.49 -24.58 -1.29
CA ASP A 150 1.74 -23.73 -2.21
C ASP A 150 0.29 -24.14 -2.33
N ASP A 151 -0.01 -25.43 -2.32
CA ASP A 151 -1.40 -25.91 -2.30
C ASP A 151 -2.11 -25.49 -1.00
N GLN A 152 -1.44 -25.56 0.15
CA GLN A 152 -1.97 -25.01 1.41
C GLN A 152 -2.18 -23.48 1.34
N ARG A 153 -1.22 -22.73 0.79
CA ARG A 153 -1.35 -21.27 0.58
C ARG A 153 -2.51 -20.93 -0.35
N LYS A 154 -2.74 -21.72 -1.40
CA LYS A 154 -3.87 -21.57 -2.32
C LYS A 154 -5.20 -21.83 -1.61
N LEU A 155 -5.30 -22.87 -0.79
CA LEU A 155 -6.51 -23.14 0.00
C LEU A 155 -6.82 -21.99 0.95
N VAL A 156 -5.83 -21.53 1.72
CA VAL A 156 -5.99 -20.37 2.64
C VAL A 156 -6.37 -19.11 1.87
N THR A 157 -5.75 -18.85 0.71
CA THR A 157 -6.09 -17.70 -0.13
C THR A 157 -7.50 -17.83 -0.70
N ALA A 158 -7.91 -19.02 -1.15
CA ALA A 158 -9.24 -19.27 -1.68
C ALA A 158 -10.31 -19.06 -0.59
N GLU A 159 -10.08 -19.52 0.63
CA GLU A 159 -10.96 -19.26 1.78
C GLU A 159 -11.05 -17.76 2.09
N LYS A 160 -9.91 -17.06 2.15
CA LYS A 160 -9.88 -15.60 2.33
C LYS A 160 -10.68 -14.88 1.25
N LEU A 161 -10.50 -15.24 -0.01
CA LEU A 161 -11.23 -14.64 -1.13
C LEU A 161 -12.73 -14.92 -1.02
N ARG A 162 -13.14 -16.14 -0.64
CA ARG A 162 -14.55 -16.47 -0.41
C ARG A 162 -15.18 -15.66 0.72
N VAL A 163 -14.43 -15.43 1.81
CA VAL A 163 -14.90 -14.59 2.92
C VAL A 163 -15.02 -13.13 2.48
N ILE A 164 -14.02 -12.59 1.78
CA ILE A 164 -14.06 -11.23 1.24
C ILE A 164 -15.25 -11.05 0.29
N GLU A 165 -15.53 -12.02 -0.57
CA GLU A 165 -16.64 -11.93 -1.51
C GLU A 165 -18.00 -11.92 -0.80
N LYS A 166 -18.19 -12.77 0.22
CA LYS A 166 -19.40 -12.72 1.05
C LYS A 166 -19.56 -11.37 1.77
N ILE A 167 -18.47 -10.81 2.29
CA ILE A 167 -18.49 -9.48 2.91
C ILE A 167 -18.86 -8.42 1.88
N ARG A 168 -18.30 -8.48 0.67
CA ARG A 168 -18.64 -7.56 -0.43
C ARG A 168 -20.11 -7.64 -0.82
N GLN A 169 -20.69 -8.83 -0.91
CA GLN A 169 -22.11 -9.02 -1.21
C GLN A 169 -22.98 -8.38 -0.12
N GLY A 170 -22.71 -8.69 1.16
CA GLY A 170 -23.45 -8.08 2.27
C GLY A 170 -23.29 -6.55 2.33
N LEU A 171 -22.12 -6.02 1.99
CA LEU A 171 -21.92 -4.57 1.88
C LEU A 171 -22.66 -3.97 0.69
N HIS A 172 -22.72 -4.67 -0.44
CA HIS A 172 -23.45 -4.20 -1.62
C HIS A 172 -24.96 -4.10 -1.35
N GLU A 173 -25.53 -5.08 -0.66
CA GLU A 173 -26.93 -5.04 -0.21
C GLU A 173 -27.18 -3.86 0.74
N LYS A 174 -26.35 -3.70 1.77
CA LYS A 174 -26.43 -2.55 2.69
C LYS A 174 -26.30 -1.20 1.98
N LEU A 175 -25.38 -1.09 1.01
CA LEU A 175 -25.20 0.12 0.22
C LEU A 175 -26.40 0.40 -0.68
N ARG A 176 -27.02 -0.64 -1.25
CA ARG A 176 -28.23 -0.51 -2.08
C ARG A 176 -29.42 0.00 -1.24
N GLU A 177 -29.62 -0.56 -0.05
CA GLU A 177 -30.64 -0.08 0.89
C GLU A 177 -30.38 1.38 1.28
N LEU A 178 -29.13 1.73 1.60
CA LEU A 178 -28.75 3.10 1.93
C LEU A 178 -28.98 4.05 0.75
N ASN A 179 -28.75 3.61 -0.49
CA ASN A 179 -28.98 4.45 -1.66
C ASN A 179 -30.47 4.78 -1.84
N ALA A 180 -31.36 3.79 -1.65
CA ALA A 180 -32.80 4.03 -1.71
C ALA A 180 -33.26 5.04 -0.65
N VAL A 181 -32.80 4.88 0.60
CA VAL A 181 -33.09 5.83 1.69
C VAL A 181 -32.52 7.22 1.39
N ALA A 182 -31.33 7.29 0.78
CA ALA A 182 -30.71 8.56 0.39
C ALA A 182 -31.50 9.30 -0.69
N ASP A 183 -32.03 8.57 -1.67
CA ASP A 183 -32.86 9.13 -2.74
C ASP A 183 -34.18 9.69 -2.21
N GLU A 184 -34.84 8.96 -1.31
CA GLU A 184 -36.05 9.43 -0.61
C GLU A 184 -35.77 10.68 0.23
N ALA A 185 -34.70 10.67 1.04
CA ALA A 185 -34.29 11.83 1.83
C ALA A 185 -33.96 13.04 0.96
N LEU A 186 -33.32 12.84 -0.20
CA LEU A 186 -33.02 13.91 -1.14
C LEU A 186 -34.30 14.54 -1.73
N GLN A 187 -35.32 13.72 -2.00
CA GLN A 187 -36.63 14.19 -2.47
C GLN A 187 -37.37 14.99 -1.38
N GLU A 188 -37.32 14.54 -0.12
CA GLU A 188 -37.94 15.27 0.99
C GLU A 188 -37.27 16.62 1.25
N VAL A 189 -35.93 16.67 1.25
CA VAL A 189 -35.18 17.94 1.31
C VAL A 189 -35.54 18.83 0.10
N ALA A 190 -35.85 18.24 -1.06
CA ALA A 190 -36.30 19.00 -2.22
C ALA A 190 -37.66 19.65 -2.04
N ARG A 191 -38.63 18.88 -1.53
CA ARG A 191 -39.98 19.35 -1.26
C ARG A 191 -39.95 20.45 -0.19
N LEU A 192 -39.15 20.25 0.86
CA LEU A 192 -38.93 21.23 1.91
C LEU A 192 -38.37 22.54 1.32
N GLU A 193 -37.34 22.45 0.50
CA GLU A 193 -36.77 23.64 -0.13
C GLU A 193 -37.80 24.41 -0.98
N GLN A 194 -38.60 23.71 -1.79
CA GLN A 194 -39.67 24.32 -2.60
C GLN A 194 -40.73 25.00 -1.73
N GLN A 195 -41.03 24.45 -0.56
CA GLN A 195 -42.01 25.03 0.37
C GLN A 195 -41.57 26.37 0.95
N VAL A 196 -40.26 26.57 1.19
CA VAL A 196 -39.70 27.77 1.84
C VAL A 196 -39.38 28.89 0.83
N THR A 197 -39.62 28.68 -0.47
CA THR A 197 -39.25 29.66 -1.50
C THR A 197 -39.90 31.04 -1.34
N ALA A 198 -39.11 32.09 -1.61
CA ALA A 198 -39.51 33.50 -1.48
C ALA A 198 -40.72 33.89 -2.36
N ALA A 199 -41.06 33.10 -3.37
CA ALA A 199 -42.25 33.32 -4.19
C ALA A 199 -43.54 33.31 -3.35
N LYS A 200 -43.61 32.48 -2.31
CA LYS A 200 -44.77 32.42 -1.40
C LYS A 200 -44.86 33.60 -0.43
N ALA A 201 -43.80 34.40 -0.30
CA ALA A 201 -43.84 35.61 0.53
C ALA A 201 -44.79 36.67 -0.04
N LYS A 202 -45.09 36.66 -1.34
CA LYS A 202 -45.95 37.66 -1.99
C LYS A 202 -47.41 37.33 -1.67
N GLY A 203 -48.00 38.02 -0.70
CA GLY A 203 -49.42 37.90 -0.34
C GLY A 203 -49.70 37.40 1.08
N LEU A 204 -48.71 36.85 1.78
CA LEU A 204 -48.87 36.43 3.18
C LEU A 204 -48.74 37.61 4.15
N LEU A 205 -49.58 37.59 5.19
CA LEU A 205 -49.52 38.52 6.31
C LEU A 205 -48.29 38.23 7.19
N PRO A 206 -47.69 39.23 7.86
CA PRO A 206 -46.55 39.01 8.75
C PRO A 206 -46.69 37.86 9.77
N PRO A 207 -47.82 37.67 10.48
CA PRO A 207 -47.98 36.52 11.40
C PRO A 207 -47.94 35.17 10.68
N GLN A 208 -48.56 35.07 9.51
CA GLN A 208 -48.53 33.84 8.70
C GLN A 208 -47.11 33.55 8.19
N MET A 209 -46.35 34.61 7.87
CA MET A 209 -44.95 34.46 7.47
C MET A 209 -44.09 33.90 8.61
N ALA A 210 -44.33 34.34 9.84
CA ALA A 210 -43.62 33.83 11.01
C ALA A 210 -43.96 32.36 11.28
N GLN A 211 -45.25 32.00 11.26
CA GLN A 211 -45.71 30.62 11.45
C GLN A 211 -45.11 29.67 10.41
N LEU A 212 -45.14 30.05 9.13
CA LEU A 212 -44.55 29.22 8.07
C LEU A 212 -43.04 29.05 8.25
N ALA A 213 -42.33 30.06 8.75
CA ALA A 213 -40.90 29.95 9.05
C ALA A 213 -40.63 29.01 10.24
N ASP A 214 -41.47 29.05 11.29
CA ASP A 214 -41.35 28.15 12.44
C ASP A 214 -41.60 26.68 12.01
N GLU A 215 -42.66 26.42 11.24
CA GLU A 215 -42.95 25.09 10.68
C GLU A 215 -41.81 24.59 9.78
N SER A 216 -41.26 25.49 8.95
CA SER A 216 -40.13 25.17 8.07
C SER A 216 -38.88 24.84 8.86
N ASP A 217 -38.59 25.58 9.93
CA ASP A 217 -37.41 25.34 10.76
C ASP A 217 -37.50 24.04 11.55
N MET A 218 -38.70 23.63 11.98
CA MET A 218 -38.93 22.30 12.54
C MET A 218 -38.61 21.21 11.52
N ARG A 219 -39.16 21.29 10.31
CA ARG A 219 -38.88 20.31 9.24
C ARG A 219 -37.42 20.30 8.80
N ILE A 220 -36.75 21.46 8.78
CA ILE A 220 -35.31 21.55 8.51
C ILE A 220 -34.50 20.83 9.59
N LYS A 221 -34.92 20.93 10.86
CA LYS A 221 -34.27 20.21 11.96
C LYS A 221 -34.46 18.70 11.81
N ASP A 222 -35.68 18.24 11.58
CA ASP A 222 -35.97 16.80 11.41
C ASP A 222 -35.17 16.23 10.23
N ALA A 223 -35.12 16.93 9.10
CA ALA A 223 -34.32 16.54 7.95
C ALA A 223 -32.81 16.55 8.23
N ALA A 224 -32.31 17.50 9.04
CA ALA A 224 -30.92 17.52 9.46
C ALA A 224 -30.57 16.34 10.39
N ASP A 225 -31.48 15.95 11.28
CA ASP A 225 -31.31 14.78 12.15
C ASP A 225 -31.29 13.48 11.34
N HIS A 226 -32.15 13.34 10.32
CA HIS A 226 -32.10 12.23 9.36
C HIS A 226 -30.78 12.17 8.59
N VAL A 227 -30.27 13.31 8.12
CA VAL A 227 -28.96 13.40 7.47
C VAL A 227 -27.82 13.00 8.43
N GLY A 228 -27.92 13.39 9.70
CA GLY A 228 -26.99 12.98 10.76
C GLY A 228 -27.01 11.47 11.00
N PHE A 229 -28.19 10.86 11.11
CA PHE A 229 -28.35 9.42 11.23
C PHE A 229 -27.79 8.68 10.01
N PHE A 230 -28.06 9.18 8.80
CA PHE A 230 -27.54 8.60 7.57
C PHE A 230 -26.01 8.61 7.53
N ARG A 231 -25.40 9.73 7.94
CA ARG A 231 -23.94 9.84 8.08
C ARG A 231 -23.37 8.84 9.09
N ALA A 232 -24.02 8.68 10.24
CA ALA A 232 -23.61 7.70 11.26
C ALA A 232 -23.69 6.26 10.73
N ARG A 233 -24.77 5.91 10.02
CA ARG A 233 -24.94 4.59 9.42
C ARG A 233 -23.89 4.31 8.34
N MET A 234 -23.50 5.32 7.55
CA MET A 234 -22.39 5.21 6.60
C MET A 234 -21.04 4.99 7.31
N ALA A 235 -20.79 5.66 8.43
CA ALA A 235 -19.55 5.48 9.19
C ALA A 235 -19.44 4.07 9.79
N GLY A 236 -20.58 3.48 10.22
CA GLY A 236 -20.64 2.12 10.76
C GLY A 236 -20.62 0.99 9.73
N LEU A 237 -20.45 1.27 8.43
CA LEU A 237 -20.42 0.22 7.39
C LEU A 237 -19.22 -0.74 7.55
N SER A 238 -18.14 -0.28 8.19
CA SER A 238 -16.96 -1.12 8.48
C SER A 238 -17.06 -1.90 9.78
N ASP A 239 -18.09 -1.66 10.60
CA ASP A 239 -18.20 -2.27 11.93
C ASP A 239 -18.52 -3.76 11.80
N GLY A 240 -17.83 -4.58 12.60
CA GLY A 240 -17.98 -6.05 12.58
C GLY A 240 -17.14 -6.79 11.54
N VAL A 241 -16.30 -6.08 10.78
CA VAL A 241 -15.32 -6.71 9.87
C VAL A 241 -14.07 -7.10 10.65
N GLU A 242 -13.68 -8.37 10.56
CA GLU A 242 -12.43 -8.88 11.13
C GLU A 242 -11.22 -8.02 10.70
N GLU A 243 -10.31 -7.75 11.63
CA GLU A 243 -9.16 -6.85 11.43
C GLU A 243 -8.35 -7.18 10.17
N ARG A 244 -8.15 -8.48 9.88
CA ARG A 244 -7.42 -8.96 8.70
C ARG A 244 -8.02 -8.57 7.35
N PHE A 245 -9.29 -8.16 7.30
CA PHE A 245 -9.98 -7.76 6.08
C PHE A 245 -10.37 -6.28 6.06
N GLN A 246 -10.09 -5.52 7.12
CA GLN A 246 -10.54 -4.13 7.24
C GLN A 246 -10.01 -3.24 6.12
N ASP A 247 -8.75 -3.38 5.71
CA ASP A 247 -8.18 -2.54 4.66
C ASP A 247 -8.83 -2.80 3.30
N ALA A 248 -8.99 -4.07 2.92
CA ALA A 248 -9.64 -4.44 1.67
C ALA A 248 -11.11 -3.96 1.63
N VAL A 249 -11.81 -4.05 2.76
CA VAL A 249 -13.19 -3.58 2.89
C VAL A 249 -13.28 -2.06 2.87
N ARG A 250 -12.36 -1.33 3.54
CA ARG A 250 -12.32 0.14 3.51
C ARG A 250 -12.11 0.68 2.10
N VAL A 251 -11.22 0.07 1.31
CA VAL A 251 -11.02 0.43 -0.09
C VAL A 251 -12.32 0.22 -0.89
N PHE A 252 -12.97 -0.94 -0.72
CA PHE A 252 -14.23 -1.24 -1.39
C PHE A 252 -15.36 -0.26 -1.00
N ILE A 253 -15.55 0.02 0.30
CA ILE A 253 -16.54 0.98 0.79
C ILE A 253 -16.24 2.37 0.21
N LYS A 254 -14.98 2.82 0.21
CA LYS A 254 -14.61 4.13 -0.33
C LYS A 254 -14.93 4.27 -1.82
N GLU A 255 -14.81 3.21 -2.60
CA GLU A 255 -15.16 3.21 -4.02
C GLU A 255 -16.67 3.17 -4.26
N GLN A 256 -17.37 2.26 -3.58
CA GLN A 256 -18.79 2.00 -3.80
C GLN A 256 -19.69 3.04 -3.13
N ALA A 257 -19.26 3.66 -2.03
CA ALA A 257 -20.03 4.67 -1.31
C ALA A 257 -19.89 6.10 -1.90
N LYS A 258 -19.10 6.31 -2.96
CA LYS A 258 -18.95 7.64 -3.61
C LYS A 258 -20.29 8.29 -3.97
N PRO A 259 -21.28 7.60 -4.56
CA PRO A 259 -22.58 8.19 -4.84
C PRO A 259 -23.28 8.65 -3.56
N LEU A 260 -23.26 7.85 -2.50
CA LEU A 260 -23.87 8.19 -1.20
C LEU A 260 -23.24 9.44 -0.59
N TYR A 261 -21.91 9.58 -0.64
CA TYR A 261 -21.24 10.80 -0.19
C TYR A 261 -21.67 12.03 -1.02
N ALA A 262 -21.87 11.86 -2.33
CA ALA A 262 -22.37 12.94 -3.17
C ALA A 262 -23.82 13.32 -2.83
N HIS A 263 -24.69 12.34 -2.55
CA HIS A 263 -26.05 12.59 -2.07
C HIS A 263 -26.04 13.33 -0.72
N LEU A 264 -25.20 12.88 0.22
CA LEU A 264 -25.03 13.52 1.52
C LEU A 264 -24.61 14.98 1.39
N GLY A 265 -23.58 15.26 0.60
CA GLY A 265 -23.12 16.63 0.34
C GLY A 265 -24.21 17.50 -0.31
N ARG A 266 -24.98 16.95 -1.26
CA ARG A 266 -26.12 17.68 -1.86
C ARG A 266 -27.20 18.00 -0.84
N MET A 267 -27.58 17.06 0.02
CA MET A 267 -28.58 17.29 1.07
C MET A 267 -28.14 18.40 2.03
N GLU A 268 -26.88 18.39 2.47
CA GLU A 268 -26.33 19.40 3.37
C GLU A 268 -26.32 20.81 2.78
N VAL A 269 -25.91 20.95 1.51
CA VAL A 269 -25.94 22.23 0.79
C VAL A 269 -27.37 22.76 0.69
N ARG A 270 -28.34 21.89 0.40
CA ARG A 270 -29.76 22.27 0.28
C ARG A 270 -30.38 22.63 1.61
N LEU A 271 -30.07 21.91 2.68
CA LEU A 271 -30.53 22.25 4.04
C LEU A 271 -29.98 23.60 4.48
N THR A 272 -28.69 23.86 4.23
CA THR A 272 -28.05 25.15 4.53
C THR A 272 -28.71 26.30 3.76
N ARG A 273 -29.00 26.09 2.47
CA ARG A 273 -29.75 27.04 1.65
C ARG A 273 -31.16 27.28 2.21
N THR A 274 -31.89 26.23 2.53
CA THR A 274 -33.27 26.33 3.04
C THR A 274 -33.31 27.08 4.38
N ARG A 275 -32.38 26.78 5.29
CA ARG A 275 -32.19 27.53 6.55
C ARG A 275 -31.94 29.02 6.31
N THR A 276 -31.11 29.35 5.32
CA THR A 276 -30.85 30.74 4.94
C THR A 276 -32.11 31.43 4.41
N ILE A 277 -32.94 30.74 3.61
CA ILE A 277 -34.18 31.30 3.08
C ILE A 277 -35.20 31.51 4.21
N SER A 278 -35.36 30.52 5.12
CA SER A 278 -36.23 30.62 6.30
C SER A 278 -35.86 31.82 7.18
N ALA A 279 -34.56 32.00 7.47
CA ALA A 279 -34.05 33.16 8.22
C ALA A 279 -34.39 34.49 7.53
N ARG A 280 -34.21 34.59 6.20
CA ARG A 280 -34.59 35.78 5.43
C ARG A 280 -36.11 36.00 5.45
N PHE A 281 -36.90 34.94 5.46
CA PHE A 281 -38.37 35.00 5.52
C PHE A 281 -38.84 35.60 6.86
N ARG A 282 -38.23 35.18 7.98
CA ARG A 282 -38.45 35.79 9.31
C ARG A 282 -38.10 37.28 9.32
N GLN A 283 -36.92 37.64 8.79
CA GLN A 283 -36.50 39.05 8.71
C GLN A 283 -37.46 39.89 7.86
N ALA A 284 -37.95 39.33 6.74
CA ALA A 284 -38.94 39.99 5.89
C ALA A 284 -40.28 40.19 6.62
N ALA A 285 -40.72 39.21 7.41
CA ALA A 285 -41.93 39.32 8.24
C ALA A 285 -41.82 40.47 9.25
N VAL A 286 -40.69 40.56 9.97
CA VAL A 286 -40.41 41.65 10.92
C VAL A 286 -40.43 43.01 10.22
N LYS A 287 -39.74 43.13 9.08
CA LYS A 287 -39.70 44.38 8.30
C LYS A 287 -41.09 44.79 7.79
N ARG A 288 -41.90 43.84 7.32
CA ARG A 288 -43.27 44.12 6.88
C ARG A 288 -44.18 44.54 8.03
N LYS A 289 -44.11 43.84 9.17
CA LYS A 289 -44.85 44.22 10.37
C LYS A 289 -44.51 45.65 10.80
N ALA A 290 -43.22 46.00 10.81
CA ALA A 290 -42.78 47.37 11.10
C ALA A 290 -43.36 48.38 10.09
N ALA A 291 -43.28 48.08 8.79
CA ALA A 291 -43.83 48.95 7.75
C ALA A 291 -45.36 49.10 7.84
N GLU A 292 -46.10 48.04 8.18
CA GLU A 292 -47.55 48.08 8.43
C GLU A 292 -47.88 48.93 9.65
N LEU A 293 -47.14 48.77 10.74
CA LEU A 293 -47.30 49.61 11.94
C LEU A 293 -47.04 51.09 11.62
N GLU A 294 -45.99 51.41 10.87
CA GLU A 294 -45.71 52.80 10.46
C GLU A 294 -46.80 53.37 9.52
N ARG A 295 -47.34 52.55 8.61
CA ARG A 295 -48.50 52.95 7.78
C ARG A 295 -49.75 53.22 8.63
N LEU A 296 -50.04 52.36 9.59
CA LEU A 296 -51.17 52.53 10.51
C LEU A 296 -50.99 53.77 11.39
N LYS A 297 -49.79 53.99 11.97
CA LYS A 297 -49.47 55.22 12.70
C LYS A 297 -49.67 56.47 11.85
N THR A 298 -49.18 56.45 10.60
CA THR A 298 -49.34 57.57 9.67
C THR A 298 -50.82 57.81 9.32
N ALA A 299 -51.60 56.75 9.11
CA ALA A 299 -53.04 56.84 8.86
C ALA A 299 -53.81 57.37 10.08
N ALA A 300 -53.54 56.83 11.27
CA ALA A 300 -54.12 57.29 12.53
C ALA A 300 -53.79 58.77 12.79
N GLY A 301 -52.53 59.18 12.60
CA GLY A 301 -52.13 60.58 12.72
C GLY A 301 -52.83 61.51 11.71
N ARG A 302 -53.13 61.04 10.50
CA ARG A 302 -53.98 61.79 9.55
C ARG A 302 -55.42 61.92 10.04
N LEU A 303 -56.01 60.85 10.57
CA LEU A 303 -57.38 60.87 11.12
C LEU A 303 -57.49 61.78 12.35
N ILE A 304 -56.53 61.72 13.28
CA ILE A 304 -56.47 62.59 14.47
C ILE A 304 -56.43 64.06 14.03
N ARG A 305 -55.54 64.42 13.09
CA ARG A 305 -55.46 65.78 12.54
C ARG A 305 -56.75 66.22 11.84
N HIS A 306 -57.43 65.32 11.14
CA HIS A 306 -58.71 65.62 10.50
C HIS A 306 -59.82 65.88 11.53
N ASN A 307 -59.98 65.01 12.53
CA ASN A 307 -60.97 65.17 13.60
C ASN A 307 -60.73 66.43 14.43
N LYS A 308 -59.46 66.77 14.70
CA LYS A 308 -59.07 68.01 15.36
C LYS A 308 -59.59 69.24 14.62
N ARG A 309 -59.38 69.28 13.30
CA ARG A 309 -59.88 70.38 12.44
C ARG A 309 -61.40 70.48 12.45
N LEU A 310 -62.11 69.34 12.47
CA LEU A 310 -63.57 69.33 12.54
C LEU A 310 -64.12 69.83 13.88
N ARG A 311 -63.39 69.65 14.97
CA ARG A 311 -63.81 70.02 16.33
C ARG A 311 -63.21 71.34 16.83
N SER A 312 -62.39 72.02 16.01
CA SER A 312 -61.67 73.26 16.38
C SER A 312 -60.85 73.15 17.68
N LEU A 313 -60.37 71.95 18.03
CA LEU A 313 -59.54 71.74 19.22
C LEU A 313 -58.14 72.33 18.97
N SER A 314 -57.56 73.00 19.97
CA SER A 314 -56.21 73.59 19.90
C SER A 314 -55.12 72.52 20.05
N ASP A 315 -53.85 72.86 19.79
CA ASP A 315 -52.68 71.99 20.06
C ASP A 315 -52.52 71.60 21.53
N ASP A 316 -53.14 72.34 22.44
CA ASP A 316 -53.03 72.12 23.89
C ASP A 316 -54.16 71.26 24.50
N ASP A 317 -55.21 70.93 23.74
CA ASP A 317 -56.39 70.19 24.24
C ASP A 317 -56.25 68.64 24.18
N ILE A 318 -55.05 68.11 23.92
CA ILE A 318 -54.74 66.65 23.79
C ILE A 318 -53.45 66.32 24.54
#